data_AF-A0AAJ6ZTL9-F1
#
_entry.id   AF-A0AAJ6ZTL9-F1
#
_cell.length_a   1.000
_cell.length_b   1.000
_cell.length_c   1.000
_cell.angle_alpha   90.00
_cell.angle_beta   90.00
_cell.angle_gamma   90.00
#
_symmetry.space_group_name_H-M   'P 1'
#
loop_
_entity.id
_entity.type
_entity.pdbx_description
1 polymer ?
#
loop_
_entity_poly.entity_id
_entity_poly.type
_entity_poly.pdbx_seq_one_letter_code
_entity_poly.pdbx_strand_id
1 'polypeptide(L)'
;MSTPEQLKCNTCTSKYHFECVSTTAKKFKSASSEYKNSWVCPACRSKPSKADGPISMARTVGFDADQDGTSSNVTLRRNKNDMPAKSADSLTLENVKAVMQETMDGLLGNMEMRMTKAIEEKYKEIFKEFNDMKESITHLKTECENLKKENESLKTTVTDLGNRLTTFEQYSRRSNLEIQCIPEHKAENLINVVNQIAKVVGNNLTETDINKCTRIAKMNPESKRPRSVVVTFASPRSRDAFLASVIQFNKKNRNDKLNTSHIGYGGVKSSIYVVEHLAPEVKKLHAQTREAAKKLNYKFVWVKNSRIFMRKSETSEHITIREANQLKSLN
;
A
#
# COMPACT_ATOMS: atom_id res chain seq x y z
N MET A 1 15.16 -3.00 10.86
CA MET A 1 14.49 -3.58 9.68
C MET A 1 15.49 -4.49 9.00
N SER A 2 15.31 -5.82 9.08
CA SER A 2 16.19 -6.77 8.39
C SER A 2 15.98 -6.66 6.89
N THR A 3 17.06 -6.50 6.12
CA THR A 3 17.03 -6.56 4.66
C THR A 3 16.50 -7.92 4.21
N PRO A 4 15.50 -7.97 3.31
CA PRO A 4 14.95 -9.24 2.83
C PRO A 4 16.04 -10.06 2.13
N GLU A 5 16.12 -11.36 2.44
CA GLU A 5 17.09 -12.27 1.82
C GLU A 5 16.80 -12.39 0.30
N GLN A 6 17.84 -12.29 -0.54
CA GLN A 6 17.71 -12.22 -1.99
C GLN A 6 18.53 -13.31 -2.69
N LEU A 7 18.00 -13.85 -3.80
CA LEU A 7 18.70 -14.74 -4.73
C LEU A 7 19.32 -13.92 -5.88
N LYS A 8 20.54 -14.25 -6.29
CA LYS A 8 21.21 -13.64 -7.44
C LYS A 8 21.25 -14.63 -8.59
N CYS A 9 20.75 -14.24 -9.76
CA CYS A 9 20.84 -15.09 -10.96
C CYS A 9 22.28 -15.21 -11.45
N ASN A 10 22.75 -16.42 -11.72
CA ASN A 10 24.11 -16.67 -12.23
C ASN A 10 24.31 -16.14 -13.67
N THR A 11 23.26 -16.13 -14.50
CA THR A 11 23.35 -15.67 -15.89
C THR A 11 23.24 -14.15 -16.06
N CYS A 12 22.22 -13.50 -15.50
CA CYS A 12 21.99 -12.04 -15.69
C CYS A 12 22.38 -11.18 -14.49
N THR A 13 22.87 -11.79 -13.40
CA THR A 13 23.29 -11.13 -12.15
C THR A 13 22.22 -10.34 -11.40
N SER A 14 20.97 -10.32 -11.88
CA SER A 14 19.83 -9.65 -11.24
C SER A 14 19.45 -10.32 -9.92
N LYS A 15 18.96 -9.52 -8.96
CA LYS A 15 18.55 -9.97 -7.62
C LYS A 15 17.03 -10.15 -7.55
N TYR A 16 16.59 -11.23 -6.91
CA TYR A 16 15.19 -11.62 -6.78
C TYR A 16 14.87 -11.90 -5.32
N HIS A 17 13.69 -11.50 -4.85
CA HIS A 17 13.20 -11.95 -3.55
C HIS A 17 12.92 -13.44 -3.62
N PHE A 18 13.40 -14.21 -2.63
CA PHE A 18 13.19 -15.66 -2.64
C PHE A 18 11.70 -16.02 -2.67
N GLU A 19 10.81 -15.22 -2.06
CA GLU A 19 9.35 -15.45 -2.08
C GLU A 19 8.74 -15.34 -3.48
N CYS A 20 9.34 -14.56 -4.38
CA CYS A 20 8.86 -14.41 -5.75
C CYS A 20 9.31 -15.54 -6.68
N VAL A 21 10.30 -16.34 -6.29
CA VAL A 21 10.95 -17.35 -7.17
C VAL A 21 11.11 -18.73 -6.54
N SER A 22 10.88 -18.87 -5.24
CA SER A 22 10.91 -20.11 -4.48
C SER A 22 9.61 -20.25 -3.69
N THR A 23 9.07 -21.46 -3.60
CA THR A 23 7.72 -21.68 -3.06
C THR A 23 7.58 -21.39 -1.56
N THR A 24 8.67 -21.28 -0.79
CA THR A 24 8.60 -21.09 0.68
C THR A 24 9.95 -20.70 1.31
N ALA A 25 9.93 -19.88 2.36
CA ALA A 25 11.13 -19.49 3.13
C ALA A 25 11.92 -20.68 3.71
N LYS A 26 11.21 -21.75 4.11
CA LYS A 26 11.82 -22.98 4.62
C LYS A 26 12.71 -23.65 3.58
N LYS A 27 12.28 -23.71 2.32
CA LYS A 27 13.05 -24.27 1.21
C LYS A 27 14.27 -23.40 0.85
N PHE A 28 14.15 -22.08 0.95
CA PHE A 28 15.27 -21.17 0.70
C PHE A 28 16.37 -21.27 1.78
N LYS A 29 15.98 -21.40 3.05
CA LYS A 29 16.94 -21.58 4.15
C LYS A 29 17.63 -22.95 4.12
N SER A 30 16.94 -24.00 3.68
CA SER A 30 17.52 -25.34 3.52
C SER A 30 18.31 -25.54 2.22
N ALA A 31 18.28 -24.57 1.29
CA ALA A 31 19.01 -24.68 0.03
C ALA A 31 20.52 -24.51 0.26
N SER A 32 21.31 -25.40 -0.36
CA SER A 32 22.78 -25.37 -0.26
C SER A 32 23.36 -24.08 -0.86
N SER A 33 24.54 -23.70 -0.39
CA SER A 33 25.29 -22.55 -0.91
C SER A 33 25.60 -22.69 -2.40
N GLU A 34 25.86 -23.91 -2.85
CA GLU A 34 26.08 -24.26 -4.26
C GLU A 34 24.83 -23.99 -5.11
N TYR A 35 23.64 -24.36 -4.62
CA TYR A 35 22.38 -24.06 -5.29
C TYR A 35 22.15 -22.55 -5.39
N LYS A 36 22.39 -21.81 -4.31
CA LYS A 36 22.21 -20.33 -4.29
C LYS A 36 23.16 -19.62 -5.27
N ASN A 37 24.37 -20.15 -5.46
CA ASN A 37 25.36 -19.59 -6.38
C ASN A 37 25.13 -20.01 -7.85
N SER A 38 24.55 -21.18 -8.09
CA SER A 38 24.25 -21.69 -9.44
C SER A 38 22.82 -21.39 -9.92
N TRP A 39 22.00 -20.72 -9.09
CA TRP A 39 20.61 -20.43 -9.38
C TRP A 39 20.45 -19.52 -10.62
N VAL A 40 19.54 -19.88 -11.51
CA VAL A 40 19.22 -19.13 -12.74
C VAL A 40 17.75 -18.70 -12.70
N CYS A 41 17.48 -17.43 -13.00
CA CYS A 41 16.11 -16.92 -12.97
C CYS A 41 15.24 -17.49 -14.10
N PRO A 42 13.91 -17.50 -13.95
CA PRO A 42 13.00 -18.04 -14.97
C PRO A 42 13.21 -17.42 -16.36
N ALA A 43 13.49 -16.12 -16.43
CA ALA A 43 13.71 -15.41 -17.69
C ALA A 43 15.03 -15.78 -18.40
N CYS A 44 16.04 -16.23 -17.64
CA CYS A 44 17.29 -16.73 -18.21
C CYS A 44 17.19 -18.22 -18.55
N ARG A 45 16.39 -18.98 -17.79
CA ARG A 45 16.13 -20.41 -18.03
C ARG A 45 15.32 -20.65 -19.31
N SER A 46 14.46 -19.70 -19.69
CA SER A 46 13.61 -19.79 -20.89
C SER A 46 14.26 -19.29 -22.18
N LYS A 47 15.54 -18.89 -22.16
CA LYS A 47 16.25 -18.47 -23.37
C LYS A 47 17.00 -19.68 -23.97
N PRO A 48 16.76 -20.04 -25.24
CA PRO A 48 17.60 -21.03 -25.93
C PRO A 48 19.01 -20.47 -26.08
N SER A 49 20.03 -21.30 -25.85
CA SER A 49 21.41 -20.93 -26.17
C SER A 49 21.53 -20.74 -27.68
N LYS A 50 22.06 -19.60 -28.13
CA LYS A 50 22.62 -19.48 -29.47
C LYS A 50 23.88 -20.34 -29.52
N ALA A 51 23.74 -21.59 -29.92
CA ALA A 51 24.83 -22.48 -30.29
C ALA A 51 24.38 -23.26 -31.53
N ASP A 52 25.06 -23.04 -32.64
CA ASP A 52 24.88 -23.74 -33.91
C ASP A 52 25.30 -25.21 -33.74
N GLY A 53 24.38 -26.15 -34.02
CA GLY A 53 24.65 -27.59 -34.05
C GLY A 53 23.38 -28.44 -33.94
N PRO A 54 23.21 -29.51 -34.74
CA PRO A 54 21.98 -30.29 -34.76
C PRO A 54 21.79 -31.12 -33.48
N ILE A 55 20.53 -31.17 -33.05
CA ILE A 55 20.02 -31.80 -31.83
C ILE A 55 20.28 -33.31 -31.85
N SER A 56 21.11 -33.79 -30.93
CA SER A 56 21.14 -35.19 -30.49
C SER A 56 20.33 -35.32 -29.20
N MET A 57 19.26 -36.12 -29.23
CA MET A 57 18.56 -36.55 -28.02
C MET A 57 19.36 -37.67 -27.35
N ALA A 58 19.96 -37.37 -26.20
CA ALA A 58 20.44 -38.42 -25.29
C ALA A 58 19.27 -38.90 -24.42
N ARG A 59 18.77 -40.09 -24.75
CA ARG A 59 18.10 -41.00 -23.83
C ARG A 59 19.08 -41.45 -22.74
N THR A 60 18.59 -41.51 -21.51
CA THR A 60 19.22 -42.22 -20.40
C THR A 60 18.96 -43.73 -20.56
N VAL A 61 20.02 -44.52 -20.57
CA VAL A 61 20.09 -45.97 -20.26
C VAL A 61 20.70 -46.08 -18.85
N GLY A 62 20.44 -47.05 -17.98
CA GLY A 62 19.73 -48.33 -18.03
C GLY A 62 20.24 -49.14 -16.82
N PHE A 63 19.38 -49.96 -16.22
CA PHE A 63 19.73 -50.95 -15.18
C PHE A 63 19.64 -52.35 -15.80
N ASP A 64 20.76 -53.07 -15.69
CA ASP A 64 21.02 -54.52 -15.55
C ASP A 64 20.43 -55.65 -16.43
N ALA A 65 21.38 -56.58 -16.69
CA ALA A 65 21.29 -58.05 -16.71
C ALA A 65 21.19 -58.81 -18.06
N ASP A 66 22.34 -59.34 -18.47
CA ASP A 66 22.66 -60.72 -18.92
C ASP A 66 21.54 -61.63 -19.48
N GLN A 67 21.75 -62.27 -20.63
CA GLN A 67 22.48 -63.56 -20.77
C GLN A 67 22.25 -64.18 -22.18
N ASP A 68 23.30 -64.85 -22.70
CA ASP A 68 23.38 -65.95 -23.69
C ASP A 68 22.57 -65.88 -25.02
N GLY A 69 23.13 -66.14 -26.20
CA GLY A 69 24.21 -67.06 -26.54
C GLY A 69 23.62 -68.31 -27.20
N THR A 70 23.73 -68.43 -28.53
CA THR A 70 23.66 -69.64 -29.42
C THR A 70 23.14 -69.23 -30.80
N SER A 71 23.50 -69.80 -31.96
CA SER A 71 24.64 -70.55 -32.47
C SER A 71 24.36 -70.73 -33.97
N SER A 72 25.14 -70.11 -34.86
CA SER A 72 25.02 -70.34 -36.30
C SER A 72 25.64 -71.69 -36.66
N ASN A 73 24.78 -72.69 -36.91
CA ASN A 73 25.19 -73.99 -37.42
C ASN A 73 24.49 -74.26 -38.77
N VAL A 74 25.20 -74.08 -39.89
CA VAL A 74 24.77 -74.60 -41.19
C VAL A 74 25.91 -75.42 -41.78
N THR A 75 25.69 -76.73 -41.91
CA THR A 75 26.59 -77.67 -42.58
C THR A 75 25.88 -78.35 -43.76
N LEU A 76 26.53 -78.25 -44.91
CA LEU A 76 26.74 -79.25 -45.99
C LEU A 76 25.64 -79.60 -47.01
N ARG A 77 26.06 -79.42 -48.27
CA ARG A 77 26.30 -80.45 -49.33
C ARG A 77 25.49 -80.30 -50.64
N ARG A 78 26.13 -80.78 -51.71
CA ARG A 78 25.94 -80.53 -53.15
C ARG A 78 25.25 -81.71 -53.87
N ASN A 79 24.43 -81.39 -54.89
CA ASN A 79 23.91 -82.21 -56.03
C ASN A 79 22.98 -83.40 -55.69
N LYS A 80 21.97 -83.82 -56.48
CA LYS A 80 21.61 -83.63 -57.91
C LYS A 80 20.12 -84.03 -58.11
N ASN A 81 19.45 -83.38 -59.07
CA ASN A 81 18.32 -83.80 -59.93
C ASN A 81 16.98 -84.40 -59.43
N ASP A 82 15.96 -83.88 -60.13
CA ASP A 82 14.66 -84.44 -60.57
C ASP A 82 13.39 -84.30 -59.72
N MET A 83 12.43 -83.60 -60.36
CA MET A 83 11.00 -83.34 -60.16
C MET A 83 10.14 -84.62 -59.91
N PRO A 84 8.85 -84.54 -59.52
CA PRO A 84 7.96 -83.38 -59.67
C PRO A 84 7.18 -82.93 -58.42
N ALA A 85 6.86 -81.64 -58.48
CA ALA A 85 6.04 -80.88 -57.56
C ALA A 85 4.65 -81.51 -57.33
N LYS A 86 4.29 -81.66 -56.05
CA LYS A 86 2.91 -81.57 -55.61
C LYS A 86 2.69 -80.15 -55.10
N SER A 87 1.66 -79.52 -55.66
CA SER A 87 1.17 -78.18 -55.41
C SER A 87 1.18 -77.81 -53.92
N ALA A 88 2.19 -77.06 -53.51
CA ALA A 88 2.01 -76.06 -52.48
C ALA A 88 1.25 -74.91 -53.14
N ASP A 89 0.16 -74.43 -52.51
CA ASP A 89 -0.43 -73.16 -52.88
C ASP A 89 0.68 -72.12 -53.01
N SER A 90 0.89 -71.65 -54.24
CA SER A 90 1.93 -70.70 -54.54
C SER A 90 1.59 -69.41 -53.80
N LEU A 91 2.45 -69.00 -52.87
CA LEU A 91 2.46 -67.66 -52.32
C LEU A 91 2.61 -66.66 -53.49
N THR A 92 1.49 -66.17 -54.00
CA THR A 92 1.45 -65.14 -55.04
C THR A 92 1.73 -63.77 -54.42
N LEU A 93 2.31 -62.87 -55.20
CA LEU A 93 2.59 -61.50 -54.76
C LEU A 93 1.30 -60.76 -54.34
N GLU A 94 0.16 -61.05 -55.01
CA GLU A 94 -1.17 -60.57 -54.61
C GLU A 94 -1.58 -61.05 -53.21
N ASN A 95 -1.39 -62.33 -52.87
CA ASN A 95 -1.76 -62.85 -51.55
C ASN A 95 -0.90 -62.23 -50.43
N VAL A 96 0.40 -62.00 -50.70
CA VAL A 96 1.29 -61.32 -49.75
C VAL A 96 0.92 -59.84 -49.60
N LYS A 97 0.59 -59.14 -50.69
CA LYS A 97 0.12 -57.75 -50.64
C LYS A 97 -1.21 -57.61 -49.90
N ALA A 98 -2.16 -58.52 -50.11
CA ALA A 98 -3.45 -58.51 -49.43
C ALA A 98 -3.28 -58.68 -47.91
N VAL A 99 -2.47 -59.65 -47.46
CA VAL A 99 -2.18 -59.86 -46.04
C VAL A 99 -1.39 -58.68 -45.46
N MET A 100 -0.45 -58.10 -46.20
CA MET A 100 0.28 -56.89 -45.78
C MET A 100 -0.64 -55.66 -45.67
N GLN A 101 -1.59 -55.47 -46.59
CA GLN A 101 -2.57 -54.37 -46.51
C GLN A 101 -3.53 -54.58 -45.35
N GLU A 102 -4.08 -55.78 -45.16
CA GLU A 102 -4.98 -56.09 -44.05
C GLU A 102 -4.27 -55.92 -42.69
N THR A 103 -3.02 -56.35 -42.58
CA THR A 103 -2.22 -56.14 -41.35
C THR A 103 -1.86 -54.67 -41.14
N MET A 104 -1.54 -53.90 -42.18
CA MET A 104 -1.28 -52.46 -42.07
C MET A 104 -2.54 -51.65 -41.75
N ASP A 105 -3.68 -51.96 -42.36
CA ASP A 105 -4.98 -51.34 -42.06
C ASP A 105 -5.42 -51.67 -40.64
N GLY A 106 -5.22 -52.92 -40.19
CA GLY A 106 -5.45 -53.32 -38.81
C GLY A 106 -4.52 -52.61 -37.82
N LEU A 107 -3.25 -52.40 -38.16
CA LEU A 107 -2.29 -51.68 -37.33
C LEU A 107 -2.63 -50.19 -37.24
N LEU A 108 -2.97 -49.57 -38.37
CA LEU A 108 -3.38 -48.16 -38.47
C LEU A 108 -4.69 -47.92 -37.74
N GLY A 109 -5.70 -48.79 -37.92
CA GLY A 109 -6.98 -48.69 -37.20
C GLY A 109 -6.82 -48.88 -35.68
N ASN A 110 -5.95 -49.79 -35.24
CA ASN A 110 -5.63 -49.95 -33.83
C ASN A 110 -4.88 -48.74 -33.26
N MET A 111 -3.97 -48.14 -34.04
CA MET A 111 -3.23 -46.95 -33.64
C MET A 111 -4.13 -45.71 -33.59
N GLU A 112 -5.02 -45.54 -34.58
CA GLU A 112 -6.05 -44.51 -34.61
C GLU A 112 -6.93 -44.62 -33.37
N MET A 113 -7.51 -45.79 -33.10
CA MET A 113 -8.37 -46.04 -31.94
C MET A 113 -7.69 -45.76 -30.60
N ARG A 114 -6.41 -46.13 -30.46
CA ARG A 114 -5.62 -45.82 -29.25
C ARG A 114 -5.39 -44.32 -29.12
N MET A 115 -5.09 -43.61 -30.22
CA MET A 115 -4.91 -42.16 -30.22
C MET A 115 -6.21 -41.42 -29.90
N THR A 116 -7.34 -41.77 -30.53
CA THR A 116 -8.64 -41.13 -30.24
C THR A 116 -9.01 -41.31 -28.77
N LYS A 117 -8.85 -42.52 -28.24
CA LYS A 117 -9.14 -42.79 -26.82
C LYS A 117 -8.25 -41.97 -25.88
N ALA A 118 -6.94 -41.90 -26.15
CA ALA A 118 -6.02 -41.10 -25.34
C ALA A 118 -6.34 -39.59 -25.40
N ILE A 119 -6.72 -39.09 -26.58
CA ILE A 119 -7.14 -37.70 -26.78
C ILE A 119 -8.44 -37.42 -26.02
N GLU A 120 -9.44 -38.29 -26.09
CA GLU A 120 -10.71 -38.13 -25.36
C GLU A 120 -10.51 -38.09 -23.85
N GLU A 121 -9.68 -38.98 -23.30
CA GLU A 121 -9.36 -39.01 -21.87
C GLU A 121 -8.68 -37.69 -21.44
N LYS A 122 -7.68 -37.24 -22.20
CA LYS A 122 -6.98 -35.97 -21.92
C LYS A 122 -7.88 -34.76 -22.10
N TYR A 123 -8.79 -34.78 -23.08
CA TYR A 123 -9.76 -33.72 -23.30
C TYR A 123 -10.73 -33.60 -22.11
N LYS A 124 -11.20 -34.73 -21.57
CA LYS A 124 -12.04 -34.75 -20.37
C LYS A 124 -11.31 -34.18 -19.14
N GLU A 125 -10.04 -34.54 -18.94
CA GLU A 125 -9.22 -33.99 -17.85
C GLU A 125 -9.05 -32.47 -17.97
N ILE A 126 -8.64 -31.98 -19.14
CA ILE A 126 -8.46 -30.54 -19.40
C ILE A 126 -9.79 -29.79 -19.25
N PHE A 127 -10.89 -30.34 -19.74
CA PHE A 127 -12.20 -29.71 -19.62
C PHE A 127 -12.66 -29.61 -18.16
N LYS A 128 -12.34 -30.60 -17.34
CA LYS A 128 -12.58 -30.55 -15.89
C LYS A 128 -11.76 -29.45 -15.23
N GLU A 129 -10.44 -29.42 -15.46
CA GLU A 129 -9.57 -28.36 -14.90
C GLU A 129 -10.00 -26.95 -15.36
N PHE A 130 -10.46 -26.82 -16.61
CA PHE A 130 -10.99 -25.57 -17.14
C PHE A 130 -12.25 -25.10 -16.41
N ASN A 131 -13.17 -26.02 -16.12
CA ASN A 131 -14.36 -25.69 -15.35
C ASN A 131 -14.02 -25.32 -13.90
N ASP A 132 -13.12 -26.06 -13.25
CA ASP A 132 -12.64 -25.75 -11.89
C ASP A 132 -11.96 -24.35 -11.84
N MET A 133 -11.17 -24.02 -12.87
CA MET A 133 -10.58 -22.69 -13.02
C MET A 133 -11.65 -21.60 -13.26
N LYS A 134 -12.66 -21.88 -14.09
CA LYS A 134 -13.74 -20.94 -14.36
C LYS A 134 -14.53 -20.63 -13.10
N GLU A 135 -14.86 -21.65 -12.31
CA GLU A 135 -15.51 -21.50 -11.00
C GLU A 135 -14.65 -20.66 -10.05
N SER A 136 -13.36 -20.99 -9.95
CA SER A 136 -12.41 -20.23 -9.12
C SER A 136 -12.32 -18.75 -9.52
N ILE A 137 -12.28 -18.45 -10.82
CA ILE A 137 -12.28 -17.08 -11.34
C ILE A 137 -13.58 -16.35 -10.97
N THR A 138 -14.74 -17.00 -11.12
CA THR A 138 -16.02 -16.38 -10.75
C THR A 138 -16.11 -16.11 -9.24
N HIS A 139 -15.62 -17.03 -8.42
CA HIS A 139 -15.56 -16.86 -6.97
C HIS A 139 -14.64 -15.68 -6.59
N LEU A 140 -13.41 -15.64 -7.11
CA LEU A 140 -12.47 -14.55 -6.87
C LEU A 140 -12.99 -13.19 -7.33
N LYS A 141 -13.70 -13.14 -8.46
CA LYS A 141 -14.34 -11.92 -8.95
C LYS A 141 -15.39 -11.41 -7.96
N THR A 142 -16.24 -12.31 -7.48
CA THR A 142 -17.29 -11.99 -6.50
C THR A 142 -16.68 -11.50 -5.19
N GLU A 143 -15.63 -12.18 -4.70
CA GLU A 143 -14.91 -11.79 -3.49
C GLU A 143 -14.25 -10.40 -3.65
N CYS A 144 -13.63 -10.13 -4.80
CA CYS A 144 -13.06 -8.83 -5.11
C CYS A 144 -14.12 -7.71 -5.11
N GLU A 145 -15.33 -7.98 -5.61
CA GLU A 145 -16.43 -7.02 -5.58
C GLU A 145 -16.94 -6.77 -4.15
N ASN A 146 -17.05 -7.82 -3.34
CA ASN A 146 -17.43 -7.72 -1.93
C ASN A 146 -16.40 -6.92 -1.13
N LEU A 147 -15.11 -7.24 -1.28
CA LEU A 147 -14.02 -6.52 -0.62
C LEU A 147 -13.96 -5.05 -1.02
N LYS A 148 -14.25 -4.71 -2.28
CA LYS A 148 -14.34 -3.30 -2.72
C LYS A 148 -15.48 -2.56 -2.02
N LYS A 149 -16.67 -3.16 -1.97
CA LYS A 149 -17.84 -2.59 -1.28
C LYS A 149 -17.56 -2.39 0.22
N GLU A 150 -16.96 -3.38 0.87
CA GLU A 150 -16.61 -3.27 2.28
C GLU A 150 -15.57 -2.16 2.52
N ASN A 151 -14.55 -2.06 1.67
CA ASN A 151 -13.53 -1.01 1.76
C ASN A 151 -14.14 0.41 1.61
N GLU A 152 -15.08 0.60 0.69
CA GLU A 152 -15.81 1.86 0.54
C GLU A 152 -16.66 2.19 1.77
N SER A 153 -17.35 1.19 2.33
CA SER A 153 -18.11 1.33 3.58
C SER A 153 -17.22 1.70 4.77
N LEU A 154 -16.08 1.02 4.91
CA LEU A 154 -15.09 1.28 5.96
C LEU A 154 -14.50 2.69 5.83
N LYS A 155 -14.10 3.11 4.63
CA LYS A 155 -13.60 4.48 4.38
C LYS A 155 -14.62 5.55 4.78
N THR A 156 -15.88 5.32 4.45
CA THR A 156 -16.98 6.21 4.80
C THR A 156 -17.14 6.29 6.32
N THR A 157 -17.14 5.14 7.00
CA THR A 157 -17.26 5.05 8.47
C THR A 157 -16.08 5.73 9.18
N VAL A 158 -14.84 5.49 8.73
CA VAL A 158 -13.64 6.12 9.27
C VAL A 158 -13.70 7.64 9.13
N THR A 159 -14.21 8.13 7.99
CA THR A 159 -14.37 9.57 7.76
C THR A 159 -15.42 10.18 8.70
N ASP A 160 -16.58 9.52 8.87
CA ASP A 160 -17.62 9.95 9.81
C ASP A 160 -17.10 9.99 11.26
N LEU A 161 -16.44 8.92 11.70
CA LEU A 161 -15.86 8.83 13.03
C LEU A 161 -14.80 9.91 13.26
N GLY A 162 -13.95 10.19 12.26
CA GLY A 162 -12.97 11.28 12.32
C GLY A 162 -13.62 12.65 12.48
N ASN A 163 -14.71 12.91 11.76
CA ASN A 163 -15.47 14.16 11.86
C ASN A 163 -16.15 14.32 13.22
N ARG A 164 -16.75 13.25 13.74
CA ARG A 164 -17.38 13.22 15.07
C ARG A 164 -16.36 13.41 16.18
N LEU A 165 -15.20 12.76 16.09
CA LEU A 165 -14.09 12.92 17.03
C LEU A 165 -13.59 14.37 17.04
N THR A 166 -13.36 14.96 15.87
CA THR A 166 -12.92 16.37 15.76
C THR A 166 -13.94 17.32 16.38
N THR A 167 -15.24 17.06 16.16
CA THR A 167 -16.32 17.86 16.76
C THR A 167 -16.34 17.75 18.28
N PHE A 168 -16.20 16.53 18.82
CA PHE A 168 -16.14 16.29 20.25
C PHE A 168 -14.90 16.94 20.90
N GLU A 169 -13.75 16.80 20.26
CA GLU A 169 -12.51 17.44 20.65
C GLU A 169 -12.64 18.97 20.71
N GLN A 170 -13.28 19.56 19.71
CA GLN A 170 -13.47 21.01 19.71
C GLN A 170 -14.46 21.44 20.79
N TYR A 171 -15.51 20.65 21.03
CA TYR A 171 -16.48 20.88 22.09
C TYR A 171 -15.84 20.84 23.48
N SER A 172 -14.96 19.87 23.75
CA SER A 172 -14.25 19.79 25.04
C SER A 172 -13.30 20.98 25.29
N ARG A 173 -12.92 21.69 24.22
CA ARG A 173 -12.05 22.89 24.25
C ARG A 173 -12.83 24.21 24.17
N ARG A 174 -14.17 24.20 24.18
CA ARG A 174 -15.00 25.41 23.99
C ARG A 174 -14.77 26.53 25.02
N SER A 175 -14.36 26.17 26.23
CA SER A 175 -14.04 27.14 27.29
C SER A 175 -12.53 27.41 27.39
N ASN A 176 -11.74 27.00 26.40
CA ASN A 176 -10.30 27.14 26.43
C ASN A 176 -9.80 28.25 25.50
N LEU A 177 -8.77 28.98 25.94
CA LEU A 177 -7.92 29.81 25.07
C LEU A 177 -6.48 29.32 25.11
N GLU A 178 -5.78 29.52 24.01
CA GLU A 178 -4.34 29.34 23.89
C GLU A 178 -3.68 30.72 23.86
N ILE A 179 -2.77 30.97 24.80
CA ILE A 179 -1.94 32.17 24.85
C ILE A 179 -0.53 31.79 24.43
N GLN A 180 -0.07 32.41 23.35
CA GLN A 180 1.21 32.10 22.71
C GLN A 180 2.23 33.20 22.99
N CYS A 181 3.51 32.82 22.95
CA CYS A 181 4.64 33.75 23.06
C CYS A 181 4.80 34.44 24.43
N ILE A 182 4.29 33.83 25.52
CA ILE A 182 4.66 34.24 26.88
C ILE A 182 6.05 33.66 27.22
N PRO A 183 7.05 34.47 27.62
CA PRO A 183 8.36 33.98 28.05
C PRO A 183 8.27 32.97 29.20
N GLU A 184 9.17 31.98 29.23
CA GLU A 184 9.19 30.92 30.24
C GLU A 184 10.14 31.26 31.40
N HIS A 185 9.68 31.04 32.64
CA HIS A 185 10.51 31.15 33.84
C HIS A 185 10.32 29.93 34.75
N LYS A 186 11.36 29.56 35.51
CA LYS A 186 11.33 28.38 36.40
C LYS A 186 10.23 28.44 37.47
N ALA A 187 9.95 29.64 37.99
CA ALA A 187 8.96 29.88 39.04
C ALA A 187 7.87 30.85 38.54
N GLU A 188 7.21 30.48 37.45
CA GLU A 188 6.13 31.30 36.89
C GLU A 188 4.77 31.03 37.55
N ASN A 189 4.01 32.09 37.83
CA ASN A 189 2.60 31.99 38.19
C ASN A 189 1.74 32.37 36.98
N LEU A 190 1.31 31.35 36.23
CA LEU A 190 0.54 31.56 35.00
C LEU A 190 -0.82 32.23 35.24
N ILE A 191 -1.46 31.99 36.40
CA ILE A 191 -2.73 32.63 36.76
C ILE A 191 -2.51 34.13 36.91
N ASN A 192 -1.43 34.53 37.60
CA ASN A 192 -1.08 35.95 37.73
C ASN A 192 -0.80 36.60 36.36
N VAL A 193 -0.10 35.90 35.45
CA VAL A 193 0.13 36.39 34.08
C VAL A 193 -1.20 36.61 33.34
N VAL A 194 -2.14 35.68 33.45
CA VAL A 194 -3.48 35.84 32.85
C VAL A 194 -4.24 37.02 33.46
N ASN A 195 -4.17 37.20 34.79
CA ASN A 195 -4.77 38.33 35.48
C ASN A 195 -4.13 39.68 35.08
N GLN A 196 -2.81 39.72 34.84
CA GLN A 196 -2.14 40.90 34.30
C GLN A 196 -2.62 41.21 32.88
N ILE A 197 -2.77 40.20 32.01
CA ILE A 197 -3.37 40.39 30.69
C ILE A 197 -4.79 40.95 30.83
N ALA A 198 -5.62 40.37 31.71
CA ALA A 198 -6.99 40.83 31.96
C ALA A 198 -7.04 42.32 32.33
N LYS A 199 -6.19 42.75 33.27
CA LYS A 199 -6.06 44.15 33.69
C LYS A 199 -5.68 45.07 32.52
N VAL A 200 -4.67 44.69 31.73
CA VAL A 200 -4.21 45.47 30.56
C VAL A 200 -5.32 45.65 29.53
N VAL A 201 -6.12 44.61 29.27
CA VAL A 201 -7.19 44.66 28.27
C VAL A 201 -8.53 45.18 28.83
N GLY A 202 -8.58 45.57 30.10
CA GLY A 202 -9.79 46.06 30.76
C GLY A 202 -10.88 45.00 30.92
N ASN A 203 -10.49 43.74 31.13
CA ASN A 203 -11.41 42.63 31.40
C ASN A 203 -11.46 42.35 32.92
N ASN A 204 -12.67 42.29 33.47
CA ASN A 204 -12.89 42.00 34.90
C ASN A 204 -12.89 40.48 35.12
N LEU A 205 -11.68 39.89 35.13
CA LEU A 205 -11.50 38.47 35.39
C LEU A 205 -11.33 38.22 36.89
N THR A 206 -12.11 37.31 37.46
CA THR A 206 -11.95 36.86 38.86
C THR A 206 -11.24 35.52 38.93
N GLU A 207 -10.76 35.13 40.12
CA GLU A 207 -10.11 33.83 40.30
C GLU A 207 -11.05 32.65 39.98
N THR A 208 -12.35 32.79 40.25
CA THR A 208 -13.37 31.77 39.95
C THR A 208 -13.62 31.58 38.46
N ASP A 209 -13.19 32.53 37.62
CA ASP A 209 -13.36 32.44 36.18
C ASP A 209 -12.34 31.51 35.52
N ILE A 210 -11.24 31.17 36.21
CA ILE A 210 -10.18 30.30 35.70
C ILE A 210 -10.21 28.95 36.42
N ASN A 211 -10.54 27.89 35.69
CA ASN A 211 -10.53 26.52 36.22
C ASN A 211 -9.12 25.90 36.18
N LYS A 212 -8.38 26.14 35.10
CA LYS A 212 -7.04 25.55 34.89
C LYS A 212 -6.20 26.45 34.02
N CYS A 213 -4.92 26.59 34.35
CA CYS A 213 -3.96 27.34 33.55
C CYS A 213 -2.63 26.58 33.51
N THR A 214 -2.23 26.09 32.33
CA THR A 214 -1.05 25.22 32.20
C THR A 214 -0.33 25.44 30.89
N ARG A 215 1.00 25.31 30.89
CA ARG A 215 1.78 25.21 29.66
C ARG A 215 1.48 23.91 28.93
N ILE A 216 1.44 23.95 27.60
CA ILE A 216 1.34 22.76 26.75
C ILE A 216 2.66 22.44 26.07
N ALA A 217 2.90 21.16 25.81
CA ALA A 217 4.07 20.72 25.07
C ALA A 217 4.09 21.35 23.67
N LYS A 218 5.32 21.58 23.16
CA LYS A 218 5.48 22.07 21.79
C LYS A 218 5.15 20.93 20.83
N MET A 219 4.39 21.24 19.77
CA MET A 219 4.16 20.28 18.68
C MET A 219 5.46 19.98 17.92
N ASN A 220 6.34 20.98 17.78
CA ASN A 220 7.70 20.82 17.28
C ASN A 220 8.69 21.13 18.42
N PRO A 221 9.38 20.12 18.98
CA PRO A 221 10.37 20.29 20.05
C PRO A 221 11.49 21.29 19.71
N GLU A 222 11.90 21.34 18.44
CA GLU A 222 12.99 22.21 17.95
C GLU A 222 12.58 23.69 17.82
N SER A 223 11.31 24.01 18.02
CA SER A 223 10.84 25.39 17.94
C SER A 223 11.45 26.23 19.05
N LYS A 224 12.16 27.31 18.66
CA LYS A 224 12.68 28.32 19.59
C LYS A 224 11.59 29.13 20.31
N ARG A 225 10.33 29.06 19.86
CA ARG A 225 9.23 29.77 20.51
C ARG A 225 8.93 29.16 21.88
N PRO A 226 8.53 29.97 22.89
CA PRO A 226 8.06 29.46 24.17
C PRO A 226 6.85 28.52 24.02
N ARG A 227 6.67 27.60 24.98
CA ARG A 227 5.47 26.76 25.10
C ARG A 227 4.23 27.64 25.26
N SER A 228 3.16 27.34 24.54
CA SER A 228 1.89 28.04 24.72
C SER A 228 1.30 27.73 26.11
N VAL A 229 0.52 28.66 26.64
CA VAL A 229 -0.28 28.47 27.85
C VAL A 229 -1.73 28.21 27.41
N VAL A 230 -2.35 27.16 27.95
CA VAL A 230 -3.79 26.93 27.80
C VAL A 230 -4.48 27.33 29.09
N VAL A 231 -5.50 28.18 28.96
CA VAL A 231 -6.37 28.62 30.04
C VAL A 231 -7.75 28.04 29.79
N THR A 232 -8.26 27.27 30.76
CA THR A 232 -9.64 26.77 30.80
C THR A 232 -10.44 27.69 31.71
N PHE A 233 -11.44 28.34 31.13
CA PHE A 233 -12.35 29.22 31.85
C PHE A 233 -13.54 28.44 32.41
N ALA A 234 -14.20 29.00 33.43
CA ALA A 234 -15.41 28.45 34.03
C ALA A 234 -16.56 28.27 33.03
N SER A 235 -16.65 29.14 32.01
CA SER A 235 -17.69 29.07 30.98
C SER A 235 -17.20 29.55 29.62
N PRO A 236 -17.85 29.14 28.51
CA PRO A 236 -17.61 29.73 27.19
C PRO A 236 -17.85 31.24 27.17
N ARG A 237 -18.76 31.74 28.01
CA ARG A 237 -19.09 33.17 28.09
C ARG A 237 -17.94 34.00 28.67
N SER A 238 -17.31 33.54 29.75
CA SER A 238 -16.13 34.23 30.32
C SER A 238 -14.93 34.14 29.37
N ARG A 239 -14.75 32.99 28.72
CA ARG A 239 -13.80 32.78 27.61
C ARG A 239 -13.99 33.81 26.50
N ASP A 240 -15.22 33.94 25.98
CA ASP A 240 -15.56 34.84 24.87
C ASP A 240 -15.37 36.31 25.25
N ALA A 241 -15.77 36.68 26.48
CA ALA A 241 -15.59 38.04 26.99
C ALA A 241 -14.11 38.43 27.06
N PHE A 242 -13.26 37.54 27.59
CA PHE A 242 -11.82 37.77 27.66
C PHE A 242 -11.20 37.91 26.27
N LEU A 243 -11.52 36.99 25.34
CA LEU A 243 -11.01 37.06 23.96
C LEU A 243 -11.46 38.34 23.25
N ALA A 244 -12.73 38.74 23.44
CA ALA A 244 -13.26 39.97 22.87
C ALA A 244 -12.53 41.22 23.40
N SER A 245 -12.25 41.29 24.71
CA SER A 245 -11.46 42.38 25.31
C SER A 245 -10.07 42.47 24.69
N VAL A 246 -9.38 41.34 24.49
CA VAL A 246 -8.06 41.31 23.83
C VAL A 246 -8.14 41.79 22.37
N ILE A 247 -9.15 41.34 21.62
CA ILE A 247 -9.37 41.78 20.22
C ILE A 247 -9.63 43.29 20.18
N GLN A 248 -10.45 43.82 21.08
CA GLN A 248 -10.75 45.25 21.15
C GLN A 248 -9.52 46.07 21.52
N PHE A 249 -8.73 45.62 22.49
CA PHE A 249 -7.45 46.24 22.85
C PHE A 249 -6.51 46.32 21.63
N ASN A 250 -6.34 45.21 20.90
CA ASN A 250 -5.47 45.18 19.72
C ASN A 250 -5.99 46.05 18.55
N LYS A 251 -7.31 46.22 18.43
CA LYS A 251 -7.92 47.10 17.42
C LYS A 251 -7.70 48.58 17.76
N LYS A 252 -7.81 48.95 19.05
CA LYS A 252 -7.53 50.30 19.56
C LYS A 252 -6.05 50.63 19.47
N ASN A 253 -5.17 49.67 19.77
CA ASN A 253 -3.72 49.83 19.82
C ASN A 253 -3.03 49.15 18.61
N ARG A 254 -3.29 49.62 17.39
CA ARG A 254 -2.78 48.96 16.16
C ARG A 254 -1.26 48.84 16.10
N ASN A 255 -0.55 49.87 16.56
CA ASN A 255 0.92 49.96 16.58
C ASN A 255 1.53 49.39 17.86
N ASP A 256 0.71 49.14 18.89
CA ASP A 256 1.14 48.60 20.17
C ASP A 256 0.19 47.52 20.69
N LYS A 257 0.03 46.47 19.88
CA LYS A 257 -0.79 45.30 20.24
C LYS A 257 -0.23 44.61 21.48
N LEU A 258 -1.06 43.82 22.16
CA LEU A 258 -0.69 43.06 23.36
C LEU A 258 0.68 42.37 23.20
N ASN A 259 1.56 42.60 24.16
CA ASN A 259 2.96 42.20 24.10
C ASN A 259 3.55 42.09 25.52
N THR A 260 4.78 41.60 25.60
CA THR A 260 5.49 41.34 26.86
C THR A 260 5.66 42.56 27.76
N SER A 261 5.90 43.76 27.21
CA SER A 261 6.08 44.95 28.04
C SER A 261 4.79 45.37 28.77
N HIS A 262 3.62 45.11 28.19
CA HIS A 262 2.34 45.41 28.83
C HIS A 262 2.09 44.60 30.12
N ILE A 263 2.66 43.41 30.21
CA ILE A 263 2.49 42.51 31.36
C ILE A 263 3.73 42.46 32.26
N GLY A 264 4.57 43.49 32.19
CA GLY A 264 5.70 43.68 33.11
C GLY A 264 6.92 42.81 32.83
N TYR A 265 6.99 42.14 31.67
CA TYR A 265 8.21 41.44 31.27
C TYR A 265 9.21 42.45 30.70
N GLY A 266 10.40 42.51 31.31
CA GLY A 266 11.52 43.29 30.81
C GLY A 266 12.20 42.68 29.58
N GLY A 267 13.08 43.45 28.94
CA GLY A 267 13.88 43.01 27.81
C GLY A 267 13.23 43.29 26.44
N VAL A 268 13.44 42.37 25.49
CA VAL A 268 12.97 42.56 24.10
C VAL A 268 11.44 42.43 24.04
N LYS A 269 10.79 43.49 23.54
CA LYS A 269 9.35 43.52 23.29
C LYS A 269 8.96 42.44 22.27
N SER A 270 8.03 41.56 22.65
CA SER A 270 7.52 40.51 21.76
C SER A 270 6.01 40.39 21.86
N SER A 271 5.35 40.18 20.73
CA SER A 271 3.88 40.11 20.65
C SER A 271 3.35 38.86 21.35
N ILE A 272 2.25 39.03 22.08
CA ILE A 272 1.50 37.95 22.72
C ILE A 272 0.22 37.74 21.95
N TYR A 273 -0.07 36.48 21.60
CA TYR A 273 -1.25 36.13 20.83
C TYR A 273 -2.21 35.32 21.70
N VAL A 274 -3.44 35.81 21.82
CA VAL A 274 -4.53 35.09 22.47
C VAL A 274 -5.47 34.58 21.39
N VAL A 275 -5.63 33.26 21.30
CA VAL A 275 -6.43 32.61 20.26
C VAL A 275 -7.33 31.54 20.85
N GLU A 276 -8.37 31.16 20.11
CA GLU A 276 -9.18 29.99 20.47
C GLU A 276 -8.31 28.72 20.50
N HIS A 277 -8.54 27.86 21.49
CA HIS A 277 -7.85 26.57 21.56
C HIS A 277 -8.52 25.57 20.58
N LEU A 278 -7.90 25.43 19.41
CA LEU A 278 -8.41 24.56 18.35
C LEU A 278 -7.97 23.11 18.53
N ALA A 279 -8.83 22.17 18.11
CA ALA A 279 -8.44 20.78 17.94
C ALA A 279 -7.29 20.66 16.91
N PRO A 280 -6.41 19.65 17.04
CA PRO A 280 -5.23 19.49 16.16
C PRO A 280 -5.58 19.55 14.67
N GLU A 281 -6.65 18.89 14.25
CA GLU A 281 -7.03 18.87 12.83
C GLU A 281 -7.58 20.20 12.32
N VAL A 282 -8.30 20.94 13.16
CA VAL A 282 -8.73 22.32 12.82
C VAL A 282 -7.51 23.25 12.78
N LYS A 283 -6.54 23.07 13.68
CA LYS A 283 -5.28 23.85 13.68
C LYS A 283 -4.45 23.57 12.42
N LYS A 284 -4.40 22.31 11.96
CA LYS A 284 -3.78 21.89 10.70
C LYS A 284 -4.49 22.49 9.50
N LEU A 285 -5.82 22.42 9.45
CA LEU A 285 -6.62 23.03 8.38
C LEU A 285 -6.44 24.55 8.33
N HIS A 286 -6.35 25.22 9.48
CA HIS A 286 -6.09 26.66 9.54
C HIS A 286 -4.70 27.01 9.02
N ALA A 287 -3.67 26.20 9.30
CA ALA A 287 -2.35 26.38 8.72
C ALA A 287 -2.38 26.24 7.18
N GLN A 288 -2.99 25.16 6.67
CA GLN A 288 -3.16 24.94 5.23
C GLN A 288 -3.96 26.07 4.56
N THR A 289 -5.01 26.56 5.22
CA THR A 289 -5.83 27.67 4.71
C THR A 289 -5.01 28.95 4.59
N ARG A 290 -4.15 29.28 5.57
CA ARG A 290 -3.28 30.47 5.49
C ARG A 290 -2.24 30.35 4.37
N GLU A 291 -1.70 29.16 4.15
CA GLU A 291 -0.79 28.89 3.04
C GLU A 291 -1.48 29.05 1.68
N ALA A 292 -2.68 28.47 1.54
CA ALA A 292 -3.50 28.61 0.34
C ALA A 292 -3.90 30.07 0.08
N ALA A 293 -4.33 30.79 1.13
CA ALA A 293 -4.69 32.20 1.06
C ALA A 293 -3.53 33.05 0.51
N LYS A 294 -2.31 32.80 0.97
CA LYS A 294 -1.11 33.50 0.47
C LYS A 294 -0.85 33.20 -1.00
N LYS A 295 -0.99 31.94 -1.43
CA LYS A 295 -0.78 31.53 -2.83
C LYS A 295 -1.85 32.11 -3.77
N LEU A 296 -3.08 32.19 -3.31
CA LEU A 296 -4.25 32.64 -4.09
C LEU A 296 -4.58 34.12 -3.89
N ASN A 297 -3.72 34.87 -3.20
CA ASN A 297 -3.87 36.31 -2.91
C ASN A 297 -5.18 36.68 -2.18
N TYR A 298 -5.62 35.83 -1.24
CA TYR A 298 -6.68 36.19 -0.29
C TYR A 298 -6.12 37.08 0.82
N LYS A 299 -6.77 38.21 1.07
CA LYS A 299 -6.31 39.19 2.06
C LYS A 299 -6.55 38.78 3.51
N PHE A 300 -7.60 38.01 3.80
CA PHE A 300 -8.01 37.73 5.18
C PHE A 300 -8.24 36.25 5.42
N VAL A 301 -7.72 35.77 6.55
CA VAL A 301 -8.03 34.46 7.14
C VAL A 301 -8.20 34.66 8.64
N TRP A 302 -9.30 34.19 9.20
CA TRP A 302 -9.55 34.28 10.64
C TRP A 302 -10.34 33.08 11.14
N VAL A 303 -10.36 32.93 12.46
CA VAL A 303 -11.11 31.91 13.16
C VAL A 303 -12.15 32.59 14.04
N LYS A 304 -13.38 32.06 14.04
CA LYS A 304 -14.43 32.46 14.97
C LYS A 304 -15.32 31.26 15.28
N ASN A 305 -15.55 31.01 16.57
CA ASN A 305 -16.31 29.85 17.05
C ASN A 305 -15.72 28.54 16.49
N SER A 306 -14.40 28.47 16.48
CA SER A 306 -13.63 27.34 15.92
C SER A 306 -13.88 27.03 14.43
N ARG A 307 -14.54 27.94 13.69
CA ARG A 307 -14.70 27.86 12.24
C ARG A 307 -13.69 28.76 11.56
N ILE A 308 -13.13 28.28 10.45
CA ILE A 308 -12.12 29.00 9.67
C ILE A 308 -12.84 29.72 8.54
N PHE A 309 -12.54 31.02 8.42
CA PHE A 309 -13.08 31.87 7.39
C PHE A 309 -11.95 32.47 6.56
N MET A 310 -12.22 32.69 5.28
CA MET A 310 -11.28 33.24 4.33
C MET A 310 -11.99 34.24 3.41
N ARG A 311 -11.34 35.36 3.08
CA ARG A 311 -11.94 36.45 2.28
C ARG A 311 -10.91 37.08 1.34
N LYS A 312 -11.28 37.30 0.08
CA LYS A 312 -10.35 37.72 -0.97
C LYS A 312 -10.03 39.21 -0.89
N SER A 313 -11.05 40.05 -0.74
CA SER A 313 -10.92 41.51 -0.64
C SER A 313 -11.85 42.08 0.43
N GLU A 314 -11.82 43.39 0.64
CA GLU A 314 -12.72 44.06 1.60
C GLU A 314 -14.18 44.17 1.12
N THR A 315 -14.42 43.87 -0.14
CA THR A 315 -15.75 43.89 -0.77
C THR A 315 -16.27 42.49 -1.07
N SER A 316 -15.40 41.48 -1.15
CA SER A 316 -15.83 40.12 -1.47
C SER A 316 -16.59 39.49 -0.31
N GLU A 317 -17.47 38.53 -0.59
CA GLU A 317 -17.99 37.67 0.48
C GLU A 317 -16.88 36.79 1.08
N HIS A 318 -17.15 36.33 2.29
CA HIS A 318 -16.28 35.40 2.99
C HIS A 318 -16.72 33.96 2.75
N ILE A 319 -15.75 33.06 2.66
CA ILE A 319 -15.98 31.62 2.53
C ILE A 319 -15.60 30.91 3.82
N THR A 320 -16.37 29.88 4.19
CA THR A 320 -16.08 29.03 5.35
C THR A 320 -15.33 27.79 4.88
N ILE A 321 -14.14 27.56 5.42
CA ILE A 321 -13.33 26.37 5.10
C ILE A 321 -13.59 25.30 6.15
N ARG A 322 -14.20 24.19 5.72
CA ARG A 322 -14.52 23.03 6.56
C ARG A 322 -13.56 21.87 6.35
N GLU A 323 -13.00 21.75 5.14
CA GLU A 323 -12.16 20.62 4.75
C GLU A 323 -11.02 21.05 3.84
N ALA A 324 -9.91 20.31 3.87
CA ALA A 324 -8.74 20.61 3.06
C ALA A 324 -8.99 20.49 1.55
N ASN A 325 -9.93 19.63 1.12
CA ASN A 325 -10.26 19.48 -0.30
C ASN A 325 -10.92 20.74 -0.89
N GLN A 326 -11.65 21.52 -0.09
CA GLN A 326 -12.22 22.80 -0.54
C GLN A 326 -11.12 23.79 -0.97
N LEU A 327 -9.92 23.69 -0.40
CA LEU A 327 -8.80 24.54 -0.80
C LEU A 327 -8.28 24.23 -2.21
N LYS A 328 -8.46 22.99 -2.70
CA LYS A 328 -8.03 22.58 -4.04
C LYS A 328 -8.99 23.06 -5.14
N SER A 329 -10.26 23.26 -4.80
CA SER A 329 -11.27 23.79 -5.74
C SER A 329 -11.24 25.31 -5.86
N LEU A 330 -10.46 26.00 -5.04
CA LEU A 330 -10.26 27.45 -5.11
C LEU A 330 -9.11 27.73 -6.08
N ASN A 331 -9.38 27.64 -7.39
CA ASN A 331 -8.49 28.16 -8.44
C ASN A 331 -8.99 29.52 -8.90
#